data_AF-A0A7X3J0F0-F1
#
_entry.id   AF-A0A7X3J0F0-F1
#
_cell.length_a   1.000
_cell.length_b   1.000
_cell.length_c   1.000
_cell.angle_alpha   90.00
_cell.angle_beta   90.00
_cell.angle_gamma   90.00
#
_symmetry.space_group_name_H-M   'P 1'
#
loop_
_entity.id
_entity.type
_entity.pdbx_description
1 polymer ?
#
loop_
_entity_poly.entity_id
_entity_poly.type
_entity_poly.pdbx_seq_one_letter_code
_entity_poly.pdbx_strand_id
1 'polypeptide(L)'
;MLCAESPDSRQRRSLNIILVAALFQALSFAIFTPPARTLCWRLCPGVPSHGAPSVSGHWSGYRCRGRECPQRDPIRISWHGLDVPHGRIPCVAGQCPGLLLRKDVEEEEFLVIFLGCDGGSTKTEWLLVDHTGQVLAHRIFPGCNFAFWGEDGFRDLMVRSVQTLLADSGITSQQITSAMLSLTVYGEVPGTEEFFPQVMQSILPDCPLQFSNDSVAGWCGSLAGRPGINIVAGTGSVAYGQDSAGNASRVGGWSLFFADEGSCSWVARQMITEFVKQADGRHPRSAIYEELRQELSITHDLYFSGYLQTNVRQDSSLLAKLQLVVLRAAQRGDPAAIGIYHRAAEELTEMATAIRQQLTFSAGETVPVSYSGGLFRAGEVIMTPFRACMDRESFVLNEPRYSPVLGALILAARGFLSLEESDAMADRTAAQLTTAPSVQ
;
A
#
# COMPACT_ATOMS: atom_id res chain seq x y z
N MET A 1 -51.84 -14.74 46.32
CA MET A 1 -52.38 -13.37 46.41
C MET A 1 -51.33 -12.50 47.07
N LEU A 2 -50.83 -11.52 46.30
CA LEU A 2 -50.20 -10.24 46.67
C LEU A 2 -48.95 -10.31 47.57
N CYS A 3 -47.72 -10.32 47.05
CA CYS A 3 -46.94 -9.30 46.30
C CYS A 3 -46.64 -8.02 47.09
N ALA A 4 -45.35 -7.89 47.42
CA ALA A 4 -44.69 -6.75 48.04
C ALA A 4 -44.15 -5.77 46.98
N GLU A 5 -44.19 -4.48 47.31
CA GLU A 5 -43.65 -3.37 46.51
C GLU A 5 -42.12 -3.25 46.65
N SER A 6 -41.45 -2.88 45.56
CA SER A 6 -40.01 -2.61 45.49
C SER A 6 -39.70 -1.11 45.26
N PRO A 7 -38.53 -0.61 45.69
CA PRO A 7 -38.15 0.80 45.58
C PRO A 7 -37.16 1.06 44.42
N ASP A 8 -37.51 1.86 43.41
CA ASP A 8 -36.52 2.35 42.44
C ASP A 8 -36.84 3.73 41.83
N SER A 9 -36.68 4.78 42.65
CA SER A 9 -36.76 6.20 42.22
C SER A 9 -35.44 6.96 42.37
N ARG A 10 -34.35 6.29 42.77
CA ARG A 10 -33.02 6.90 42.94
C ARG A 10 -32.05 6.63 41.78
N GLN A 11 -32.19 5.56 40.99
CA GLN A 11 -31.29 5.32 39.83
C GLN A 11 -31.57 6.24 38.62
N ARG A 12 -32.80 6.71 38.42
CA ARG A 12 -33.15 7.60 37.28
C ARG A 12 -32.61 9.04 37.39
N ARG A 13 -32.28 9.52 38.60
CA ARG A 13 -31.69 10.86 38.78
C ARG A 13 -30.19 10.90 38.49
N SER A 14 -29.49 9.78 38.68
CA SER A 14 -28.05 9.67 38.43
C SER A 14 -27.72 9.59 36.93
N LEU A 15 -28.56 8.91 36.13
CA LEU A 15 -28.37 8.83 34.67
C LEU A 15 -28.54 10.19 33.97
N ASN A 16 -29.48 11.04 34.42
CA ASN A 16 -29.70 12.36 33.82
C ASN A 16 -28.55 13.35 34.10
N ILE A 17 -27.84 13.21 35.23
CA ILE A 17 -26.68 14.07 35.57
C ILE A 17 -25.46 13.67 34.73
N ILE A 18 -25.27 12.37 34.48
CA ILE A 18 -24.17 11.87 33.63
C ILE A 18 -24.40 12.24 32.16
N LEU A 19 -25.63 12.17 31.67
CA LEU A 19 -25.97 12.59 30.30
C LEU A 19 -25.74 14.09 30.08
N VAL A 20 -26.10 14.92 31.08
CA VAL A 20 -25.90 16.38 31.03
C VAL A 20 -24.41 16.73 31.13
N ALA A 21 -23.62 16.02 31.95
CA ALA A 21 -22.17 16.21 32.02
C ALA A 21 -21.44 15.81 30.73
N ALA A 22 -21.86 14.72 30.07
CA ALA A 22 -21.33 14.29 28.78
C ALA A 22 -21.68 15.27 27.64
N LEU A 23 -22.89 15.83 27.65
CA LEU A 23 -23.30 16.92 26.74
C LEU A 23 -22.46 18.19 26.96
N PHE A 24 -22.12 18.53 28.21
CA PHE A 24 -21.25 19.67 28.53
C PHE A 24 -19.78 19.44 28.11
N GLN A 25 -19.25 18.23 28.23
CA GLN A 25 -17.92 17.87 27.71
C GLN A 25 -17.85 17.92 26.18
N ALA A 26 -18.87 17.40 25.49
CA ALA A 26 -18.95 17.42 24.03
C ALA A 26 -19.10 18.85 23.46
N LEU A 27 -19.88 19.72 24.11
CA LEU A 27 -20.00 21.13 23.72
C LEU A 27 -18.73 21.95 23.98
N SER A 28 -17.96 21.62 25.02
CA SER A 28 -16.69 22.31 25.31
C SER A 28 -15.59 21.99 24.29
N PHE A 29 -15.59 20.78 23.71
CA PHE A 29 -14.65 20.39 22.66
C PHE A 29 -14.91 21.08 21.31
N ALA A 30 -16.19 21.34 21.00
CA ALA A 30 -16.59 22.06 19.79
C ALA A 30 -16.23 23.57 19.81
N ILE A 31 -15.92 24.13 20.98
CA ILE A 31 -15.62 25.57 21.15
C ILE A 31 -14.13 25.90 20.94
N PHE A 32 -13.24 24.90 20.93
CA PHE A 32 -11.77 25.10 20.85
C PHE A 32 -11.08 24.46 19.64
N THR A 33 -11.81 23.84 18.70
CA THR A 33 -11.23 23.27 17.48
C THR A 33 -11.52 24.17 16.25
N PRO A 34 -10.53 24.43 15.37
CA PRO A 34 -10.73 25.24 14.16
C PRO A 34 -11.60 24.49 13.12
N PRO A 35 -12.24 25.19 12.17
CA PRO A 35 -13.41 24.67 11.48
C PRO A 35 -13.01 23.82 10.27
N ALA A 36 -13.07 22.50 10.39
CA ALA A 36 -13.34 21.61 9.26
C ALA A 36 -13.57 20.18 9.76
N ARG A 37 -14.83 19.77 9.86
CA ARG A 37 -15.37 18.44 9.52
C ARG A 37 -16.79 18.33 10.07
N THR A 38 -17.73 18.13 9.15
CA THR A 38 -19.13 17.83 9.43
C THR A 38 -19.20 16.51 10.21
N LEU A 39 -19.46 16.56 11.53
CA LEU A 39 -19.73 15.34 12.30
C LEU A 39 -21.15 14.86 11.99
N CYS A 40 -21.26 13.76 11.28
CA CYS A 40 -22.52 13.07 11.02
C CYS A 40 -22.72 11.99 12.10
N TRP A 41 -23.61 12.24 13.06
CA TRP A 41 -23.96 11.23 14.07
C TRP A 41 -25.07 10.32 13.54
N ARG A 42 -24.78 9.03 13.36
CA ARG A 42 -25.81 7.98 13.26
C ARG A 42 -26.20 7.57 14.68
N LEU A 43 -27.44 7.85 15.07
CA LEU A 43 -28.01 7.32 16.31
C LEU A 43 -28.22 5.80 16.16
N CYS A 44 -27.89 5.04 17.21
CA CYS A 44 -28.11 3.60 17.31
C CYS A 44 -29.57 3.22 16.94
N PRO A 45 -29.79 2.06 16.30
CA PRO A 45 -31.12 1.62 15.89
C PRO A 45 -31.95 1.24 17.11
N GLY A 46 -33.10 1.89 17.31
CA GLY A 46 -34.06 1.48 18.35
C GLY A 46 -34.98 2.55 18.95
N VAL A 47 -34.94 3.83 18.52
CA VAL A 47 -35.83 4.87 19.05
C VAL A 47 -36.68 5.49 17.92
N PRO A 48 -38.03 5.55 18.04
CA PRO A 48 -38.90 6.11 17.00
C PRO A 48 -38.65 7.62 16.84
N SER A 49 -38.44 8.06 15.60
CA SER A 49 -38.25 9.46 15.23
C SER A 49 -39.57 10.23 15.21
N HIS A 50 -39.86 10.99 16.25
CA HIS A 50 -40.80 12.12 16.16
C HIS A 50 -40.17 13.37 16.79
N GLY A 51 -39.92 14.38 15.94
CA GLY A 51 -39.64 15.77 16.33
C GLY A 51 -38.22 16.07 16.82
N ALA A 52 -37.28 16.30 15.91
CA ALA A 52 -36.00 16.92 16.25
C ALA A 52 -36.14 18.45 16.26
N PRO A 53 -35.85 19.17 17.37
CA PRO A 53 -35.81 20.64 17.37
C PRO A 53 -34.48 21.14 16.79
N SER A 54 -34.56 22.11 15.87
CA SER A 54 -33.42 22.87 15.36
C SER A 54 -32.93 23.85 16.43
N VAL A 55 -31.65 23.80 16.81
CA VAL A 55 -31.03 24.76 17.73
C VAL A 55 -30.30 25.84 16.94
N SER A 56 -30.63 27.11 17.16
CA SER A 56 -29.84 28.26 16.72
C SER A 56 -29.61 29.20 17.90
N GLY A 57 -28.40 29.73 18.03
CA GLY A 57 -28.03 30.69 19.07
C GLY A 57 -27.04 31.71 18.53
N HIS A 58 -27.19 32.98 18.89
CA HIS A 58 -26.24 34.05 18.61
C HIS A 58 -25.39 34.32 19.85
N TRP A 59 -24.07 34.41 19.68
CA TRP A 59 -23.13 34.78 20.72
C TRP A 59 -22.43 36.09 20.35
N SER A 60 -22.42 37.07 21.25
CA SER A 60 -21.49 38.21 21.18
C SER A 60 -20.27 37.88 22.04
N GLY A 61 -19.11 37.76 21.41
CA GLY A 61 -17.88 37.32 22.07
C GLY A 61 -17.17 38.45 22.81
N TYR A 62 -16.69 38.17 24.02
CA TYR A 62 -15.60 38.91 24.66
C TYR A 62 -14.33 38.06 24.62
N ARG A 63 -13.20 38.64 24.16
CA ARG A 63 -11.87 38.04 24.25
C ARG A 63 -11.29 38.29 25.64
N CYS A 64 -10.98 37.23 26.39
CA CYS A 64 -10.14 37.34 27.58
C CYS A 64 -8.66 37.20 27.19
N ARG A 65 -7.86 38.23 27.44
CA ARG A 65 -6.38 38.16 27.49
C ARG A 65 -5.95 38.42 28.94
N GLY A 66 -5.26 37.47 29.58
CA GLY A 66 -4.59 37.67 30.87
C GLY A 66 -5.30 37.09 32.10
N ARG A 67 -4.53 36.91 33.19
CA ARG A 67 -4.87 36.15 34.41
C ARG A 67 -5.76 36.89 35.43
N GLU A 68 -6.43 37.97 35.06
CA GLU A 68 -7.35 38.67 35.98
C GLU A 68 -8.69 38.94 35.30
N CYS A 69 -9.76 38.46 35.91
CA CYS A 69 -11.13 38.59 35.42
C CYS A 69 -11.83 39.73 36.19
N PRO A 70 -12.16 40.88 35.56
CA PRO A 70 -12.95 41.93 36.20
C PRO A 70 -14.42 41.49 36.33
N GLN A 71 -15.05 41.86 37.44
CA GLN A 71 -16.41 41.52 37.91
C GLN A 71 -17.49 41.46 36.80
N ARG A 72 -18.15 40.30 36.64
CA ARG A 72 -19.48 39.89 37.16
C ARG A 72 -20.70 40.55 36.52
N ASP A 73 -21.09 40.02 35.35
CA ASP A 73 -22.50 39.98 34.95
C ASP A 73 -22.96 38.52 34.79
N PRO A 74 -24.17 38.15 35.28
CA PRO A 74 -24.69 36.80 35.11
C PRO A 74 -25.07 36.52 33.66
N ILE A 75 -24.66 35.36 33.15
CA ILE A 75 -25.04 34.86 31.82
C ILE A 75 -26.55 34.58 31.82
N ARG A 76 -27.29 35.22 30.91
CA ARG A 76 -28.70 34.88 30.62
C ARG A 76 -28.76 33.85 29.49
N ILE A 77 -29.40 32.72 29.75
CA ILE A 77 -29.73 31.72 28.74
C ILE A 77 -31.26 31.69 28.64
N SER A 78 -31.81 31.95 27.46
CA SER A 78 -33.24 31.83 27.16
C SER A 78 -33.49 30.60 26.29
N TRP A 79 -34.40 29.74 26.73
CA TRP A 79 -34.86 28.58 25.98
C TRP A 79 -36.26 28.89 25.42
N HIS A 80 -36.50 28.68 24.13
CA HIS A 80 -37.86 28.65 23.58
C HIS A 80 -38.32 27.20 23.49
N GLY A 81 -39.48 26.90 24.11
CA GLY A 81 -40.18 25.62 23.91
C GLY A 81 -39.96 24.53 24.96
N LEU A 82 -39.32 24.81 26.09
CA LEU A 82 -39.24 23.90 27.24
C LEU A 82 -39.60 24.67 28.52
N ASP A 83 -40.62 24.20 29.24
CA ASP A 83 -41.05 24.76 30.52
C ASP A 83 -40.04 24.37 31.61
N VAL A 84 -38.95 25.13 31.70
CA VAL A 84 -37.90 24.97 32.72
C VAL A 84 -37.85 26.26 33.55
N PRO A 85 -37.90 26.20 34.89
CA PRO A 85 -37.92 27.40 35.71
C PRO A 85 -36.65 28.24 35.50
N HIS A 86 -36.81 29.55 35.36
CA HIS A 86 -35.72 30.51 35.25
C HIS A 86 -34.85 30.50 36.52
N GLY A 87 -33.75 29.76 36.50
CA GLY A 87 -32.75 29.75 37.58
C GLY A 87 -31.65 30.79 37.35
N ARG A 88 -31.37 31.62 38.36
CA ARG A 88 -30.10 32.37 38.46
C ARG A 88 -29.06 31.47 39.11
N ILE A 89 -27.89 31.31 38.49
CA ILE A 89 -26.74 30.63 39.13
C ILE A 89 -25.92 31.70 39.86
N PRO A 90 -25.88 31.74 41.21
CA PRO A 90 -25.03 32.67 41.93
C PRO A 90 -23.57 32.22 41.83
N CYS A 91 -22.70 33.17 41.53
CA CYS A 91 -21.25 32.99 41.58
C CYS A 91 -20.82 32.96 43.06
N VAL A 92 -20.65 31.77 43.63
CA VAL A 92 -20.13 31.61 45.00
C VAL A 92 -18.63 31.90 44.98
N ALA A 93 -18.21 32.97 45.66
CA ALA A 93 -16.80 33.33 45.79
C ALA A 93 -16.05 32.23 46.55
N GLY A 94 -14.96 31.72 45.98
CA GLY A 94 -14.06 30.76 46.65
C GLY A 94 -14.21 29.30 46.22
N GLN A 95 -15.16 28.96 45.35
CA GLN A 95 -15.22 27.65 44.68
C GLN A 95 -15.27 27.84 43.17
N CYS A 96 -14.15 28.27 42.58
CA CYS A 96 -13.85 27.71 41.27
C CYS A 96 -13.75 26.19 41.51
N PRO A 97 -14.46 25.33 40.76
CA PRO A 97 -13.97 23.99 40.56
C PRO A 97 -12.66 24.19 39.83
N GLY A 98 -11.58 24.34 40.61
CA GLY A 98 -10.23 24.21 40.12
C GLY A 98 -10.24 22.86 39.44
N LEU A 99 -10.14 22.90 38.12
CA LEU A 99 -9.70 21.78 37.33
C LEU A 99 -8.30 21.45 37.88
N LEU A 100 -8.26 20.67 38.96
CA LEU A 100 -7.14 19.81 39.28
C LEU A 100 -7.10 18.85 38.10
N LEU A 101 -6.48 19.31 37.01
CA LEU A 101 -5.85 18.45 36.04
C LEU A 101 -4.87 17.64 36.87
N ARG A 102 -5.31 16.47 37.32
CA ARG A 102 -4.38 15.39 37.62
C ARG A 102 -3.54 15.26 36.36
N LYS A 103 -2.28 15.65 36.50
CA LYS A 103 -1.26 15.55 35.47
C LYS A 103 -0.73 14.11 35.43
N ASP A 104 -1.65 13.15 35.52
CA ASP A 104 -1.41 11.70 35.60
C ASP A 104 -2.49 10.96 34.78
N VAL A 105 -2.90 11.53 33.65
CA VAL A 105 -3.28 10.69 32.52
C VAL A 105 -1.96 10.50 31.80
N GLU A 106 -1.31 9.36 32.04
CA GLU A 106 -0.32 8.88 31.06
C GLU A 106 -1.01 9.01 29.71
N GLU A 107 -0.49 9.88 28.84
CA GLU A 107 -0.87 9.84 27.44
C GLU A 107 -0.49 8.42 27.00
N GLU A 108 -1.47 7.50 26.97
CA GLU A 108 -1.34 6.30 26.18
C GLU A 108 -1.09 6.82 24.77
N GLU A 109 0.19 6.93 24.40
CA GLU A 109 0.60 7.17 23.03
C GLU A 109 -0.11 6.10 22.21
N PHE A 110 -1.15 6.50 21.49
CA PHE A 110 -1.85 5.63 20.57
C PHE A 110 -0.82 5.25 19.51
N LEU A 111 -0.18 4.09 19.71
CA LEU A 111 0.83 3.56 18.81
C LEU A 111 0.13 3.27 17.49
N VAL A 112 0.35 4.14 16.51
CA VAL A 112 -0.15 3.93 15.15
C VAL A 112 0.70 2.85 14.49
N ILE A 113 0.06 1.78 14.03
CA ILE A 113 0.72 0.59 13.45
C ILE A 113 0.15 0.33 12.06
N PHE A 114 1.05 0.14 11.09
CA PHE A 114 0.70 -0.14 9.70
C PHE A 114 1.15 -1.54 9.29
N LEU A 115 0.33 -2.20 8.49
CA LEU A 115 0.63 -3.49 7.87
C LEU A 115 0.75 -3.34 6.36
N GLY A 116 1.92 -3.62 5.80
CA GLY A 116 2.14 -3.70 4.36
C GLY A 116 2.32 -5.15 3.89
N CYS A 117 1.72 -5.50 2.75
CA CYS A 117 1.92 -6.78 2.08
C CYS A 117 2.18 -6.59 0.59
N ASP A 118 3.26 -7.19 0.10
CA ASP A 118 3.62 -7.34 -1.31
C ASP A 118 3.52 -8.83 -1.69
N GLY A 119 2.42 -9.21 -2.32
CA GLY A 119 2.11 -10.59 -2.70
C GLY A 119 2.35 -10.83 -4.19
N GLY A 120 3.48 -11.43 -4.53
CA GLY A 120 3.81 -11.83 -5.89
C GLY A 120 3.51 -13.30 -6.19
N SER A 121 3.83 -13.72 -7.42
CA SER A 121 3.67 -15.11 -7.83
C SER A 121 4.65 -16.09 -7.16
N THR A 122 5.83 -15.63 -6.77
CA THR A 122 6.89 -16.48 -6.20
C THR A 122 7.01 -16.36 -4.68
N LYS A 123 6.76 -15.17 -4.12
CA LYS A 123 6.83 -14.88 -2.69
C LYS A 123 5.75 -13.89 -2.28
N THR A 124 5.42 -13.88 -0.99
CA THR A 124 4.55 -12.89 -0.35
C THR A 124 5.29 -12.31 0.85
N GLU A 125 5.59 -11.02 0.82
CA GLU A 125 6.38 -10.34 1.83
C GLU A 125 5.49 -9.43 2.67
N TRP A 126 5.58 -9.58 3.99
CA TRP A 126 4.75 -8.87 4.95
C TRP A 126 5.58 -8.08 5.94
N LEU A 127 5.13 -6.88 6.25
CA LEU A 127 5.86 -5.94 7.09
C LEU A 127 4.89 -5.19 8.01
N LEU A 128 5.14 -5.30 9.30
CA LEU A 128 4.37 -4.64 10.36
C LEU A 128 5.29 -3.63 11.06
N VAL A 129 4.88 -2.36 11.07
CA VAL A 129 5.72 -1.25 11.51
C VAL A 129 4.88 -0.22 12.25
N ASP A 130 5.42 0.41 13.27
CA ASP A 130 4.79 1.60 13.84
C ASP A 130 5.03 2.87 12.99
N HIS A 131 4.33 3.95 13.30
CA HIS A 131 4.49 5.25 12.63
C HIS A 131 5.89 5.86 12.78
N THR A 132 6.68 5.41 13.76
CA THR A 132 8.07 5.83 13.90
C THR A 132 8.98 5.06 12.96
N GLY A 133 8.53 4.00 12.29
CA GLY A 133 9.38 3.18 11.42
C GLY A 133 10.07 2.03 12.16
N GLN A 134 9.69 1.73 13.41
CA GLN A 134 10.18 0.56 14.12
C GLN A 134 9.53 -0.70 13.54
N VAL A 135 10.34 -1.65 13.07
CA VAL A 135 9.84 -2.94 12.59
C VAL A 135 9.38 -3.76 13.79
N LEU A 136 8.10 -4.13 13.80
CA LEU A 136 7.49 -5.01 14.80
C LEU A 136 7.54 -6.47 14.36
N ALA A 137 7.29 -6.73 13.07
CA ALA A 137 7.47 -8.04 12.46
C ALA A 137 7.72 -7.93 10.96
N HIS A 138 8.54 -8.85 10.42
CA HIS A 138 8.81 -9.00 8.99
C HIS A 138 8.95 -10.48 8.65
N ARG A 139 8.20 -10.94 7.65
CA ARG A 139 8.19 -12.33 7.19
C ARG A 139 7.99 -12.43 5.69
N ILE A 140 8.62 -13.44 5.09
CA ILE A 140 8.43 -13.81 3.69
C ILE A 140 7.84 -15.21 3.66
N PHE A 141 6.75 -15.38 2.91
CA PHE A 141 6.05 -16.64 2.69
C PHE A 141 6.08 -17.01 1.19
N PRO A 142 5.66 -18.23 0.81
CA PRO A 142 5.43 -18.57 -0.59
C PRO A 142 4.49 -17.59 -1.31
N GLY A 143 4.57 -17.56 -2.65
CA GLY A 143 3.75 -16.69 -3.48
C GLY A 143 2.26 -16.97 -3.37
N CYS A 144 1.45 -15.91 -3.47
CA CYS A 144 0.00 -15.95 -3.30
C CYS A 144 -0.76 -15.98 -4.64
N ASN A 145 -0.20 -16.57 -5.69
CA ASN A 145 -0.84 -16.61 -7.01
C ASN A 145 -2.16 -17.41 -6.94
N PHE A 146 -3.26 -16.67 -6.83
CA PHE A 146 -4.60 -17.23 -6.67
C PHE A 146 -5.02 -18.10 -7.86
N ALA A 147 -4.55 -17.80 -9.07
CA ALA A 147 -4.84 -18.62 -10.24
C ALA A 147 -4.23 -20.03 -10.16
N PHE A 148 -3.16 -20.21 -9.36
CA PHE A 148 -2.55 -21.51 -9.11
C PHE A 148 -3.09 -22.21 -7.86
N TRP A 149 -3.26 -21.46 -6.77
CA TRP A 149 -3.61 -22.01 -5.45
C TRP A 149 -5.12 -22.13 -5.18
N GLY A 150 -5.94 -21.40 -5.93
CA GLY A 150 -7.38 -21.31 -5.69
C GLY A 150 -7.74 -20.66 -4.35
N GLU A 151 -9.02 -20.72 -4.01
CA GLU A 151 -9.59 -20.07 -2.82
C GLU A 151 -9.00 -20.59 -1.51
N ASP A 152 -8.97 -21.91 -1.31
CA ASP A 152 -8.50 -22.52 -0.07
C ASP A 152 -7.02 -22.24 0.18
N GLY A 153 -6.17 -22.42 -0.84
CA GLY A 153 -4.74 -22.17 -0.72
C GLY A 153 -4.42 -20.71 -0.43
N PHE A 154 -5.14 -19.77 -1.05
CA PHE A 154 -5.02 -18.35 -0.75
C PHE A 154 -5.45 -18.03 0.68
N ARG A 155 -6.62 -18.53 1.12
CA ARG A 155 -7.15 -18.32 2.47
C ARG A 155 -6.17 -18.82 3.53
N ASP A 156 -5.69 -20.05 3.38
CA ASP A 156 -4.75 -20.66 4.31
C ASP A 156 -3.43 -19.89 4.40
N LEU A 157 -2.95 -19.36 3.27
CA LEU A 157 -1.74 -18.52 3.25
C LEU A 157 -1.97 -17.21 4.01
N MET A 158 -3.07 -16.50 3.77
CA MET A 158 -3.37 -15.23 4.43
C MET A 158 -3.55 -15.40 5.94
N VAL A 159 -4.31 -16.41 6.38
CA VAL A 159 -4.54 -16.71 7.80
C VAL A 159 -3.22 -17.01 8.50
N ARG A 160 -2.41 -17.94 7.94
CA ARG A 160 -1.12 -18.30 8.53
C ARG A 160 -0.15 -17.12 8.57
N SER A 161 -0.12 -16.30 7.53
CA SER A 161 0.79 -15.16 7.44
C SER A 161 0.49 -14.14 8.54
N VAL A 162 -0.77 -13.72 8.68
CA VAL A 162 -1.17 -12.73 9.69
C VAL A 162 -1.02 -13.28 11.11
N GLN A 163 -1.42 -14.54 11.36
CA GLN A 163 -1.25 -15.15 12.69
C GLN A 163 0.23 -15.20 13.11
N THR A 164 1.12 -15.54 12.18
CA THR A 164 2.57 -15.56 12.43
C THR A 164 3.08 -14.17 12.77
N LEU A 165 2.71 -13.15 12.00
CA LEU A 165 3.13 -11.76 12.24
C LEU A 165 2.65 -11.21 13.59
N LEU A 166 1.40 -11.49 13.96
CA LEU A 166 0.84 -11.08 15.25
C LEU A 166 1.57 -11.78 16.41
N ALA A 167 1.87 -13.07 16.26
CA ALA A 167 2.64 -13.82 17.25
C ALA A 167 4.08 -13.29 17.39
N ASP A 168 4.75 -12.99 16.27
CA ASP A 168 6.13 -12.48 16.26
C ASP A 168 6.24 -11.07 16.86
N SER A 169 5.24 -10.22 16.66
CA SER A 169 5.22 -8.83 17.15
C SER A 169 4.66 -8.67 18.56
N GLY A 170 3.89 -9.66 19.04
CA GLY A 170 3.22 -9.59 20.35
C GLY A 170 2.03 -8.63 20.40
N ILE A 171 1.55 -8.12 19.25
CA ILE A 171 0.37 -7.25 19.18
C ILE A 171 -0.89 -8.06 18.83
N THR A 172 -2.06 -7.47 19.08
CA THR A 172 -3.34 -8.01 18.60
C THR A 172 -3.77 -7.34 17.28
N SER A 173 -4.70 -7.99 16.56
CA SER A 173 -5.22 -7.45 15.30
C SER A 173 -5.93 -6.09 15.46
N GLN A 174 -6.48 -5.79 16.65
CA GLN A 174 -7.13 -4.50 16.94
C GLN A 174 -6.14 -3.33 17.06
N GLN A 175 -4.85 -3.61 17.23
CA GLN A 175 -3.82 -2.57 17.32
C GLN A 175 -3.35 -2.11 15.93
N ILE A 176 -3.69 -2.83 14.86
CA ILE A 176 -3.34 -2.45 13.49
C ILE A 176 -4.25 -1.30 13.06
N THR A 177 -3.65 -0.15 12.76
CA THR A 177 -4.35 1.08 12.38
C THR A 177 -4.82 1.06 10.93
N SER A 178 -4.02 0.50 10.01
CA SER A 178 -4.42 0.27 8.62
C SER A 178 -3.53 -0.79 7.97
N ALA A 179 -4.09 -1.50 6.99
CA ALA A 179 -3.36 -2.47 6.19
C ALA A 179 -3.51 -2.20 4.69
N MET A 180 -2.42 -2.39 3.95
CA MET A 180 -2.37 -2.40 2.49
C MET A 180 -1.94 -3.78 1.99
N LEU A 181 -2.78 -4.41 1.19
CA LEU A 181 -2.52 -5.69 0.56
C LEU A 181 -2.37 -5.48 -0.95
N SER A 182 -1.14 -5.46 -1.42
CA SER A 182 -0.83 -5.37 -2.86
C SER A 182 -0.56 -6.77 -3.39
N LEU A 183 -1.55 -7.35 -4.06
CA LEU A 183 -1.58 -8.78 -4.38
C LEU A 183 -1.64 -8.98 -5.89
N THR A 184 -0.80 -9.89 -6.38
CA THR A 184 -0.81 -10.36 -7.76
C THR A 184 -2.21 -10.88 -8.11
N VAL A 185 -2.61 -10.68 -9.36
CA VAL A 185 -3.94 -11.01 -9.92
C VAL A 185 -5.16 -10.31 -9.30
N TYR A 186 -5.00 -9.45 -8.28
CA TYR A 186 -6.10 -8.62 -7.77
C TYR A 186 -6.58 -7.67 -8.88
N GLY A 187 -7.86 -7.78 -9.24
CA GLY A 187 -8.45 -7.04 -10.36
C GLY A 187 -8.15 -7.62 -11.75
N GLU A 188 -7.46 -8.77 -11.83
CA GLU A 188 -7.15 -9.47 -13.09
C GLU A 188 -7.95 -10.77 -13.23
N VAL A 189 -8.39 -11.36 -12.12
CA VAL A 189 -9.28 -12.53 -12.08
C VAL A 189 -10.63 -12.13 -11.50
N PRO A 190 -11.76 -12.38 -12.21
CA PRO A 190 -13.09 -12.02 -11.73
C PRO A 190 -13.37 -12.58 -10.34
N GLY A 191 -13.82 -11.71 -9.44
CA GLY A 191 -14.20 -12.08 -8.07
C GLY A 191 -13.07 -11.91 -7.05
N THR A 192 -11.83 -11.68 -7.47
CA THR A 192 -10.72 -11.40 -6.53
C THR A 192 -10.95 -10.11 -5.74
N GLU A 193 -11.61 -9.12 -6.35
CA GLU A 193 -11.95 -7.83 -5.74
C GLU A 193 -12.96 -7.96 -4.59
N GLU A 194 -13.71 -9.06 -4.55
CA GLU A 194 -14.64 -9.38 -3.47
C GLU A 194 -14.05 -10.41 -2.50
N PHE A 195 -13.48 -11.49 -3.03
CA PHE A 195 -12.97 -12.63 -2.25
C PHE A 195 -11.77 -12.24 -1.36
N PHE A 196 -10.80 -11.48 -1.88
CA PHE A 196 -9.61 -11.13 -1.09
C PHE A 196 -9.97 -10.23 0.11
N PRO A 197 -10.78 -9.16 -0.05
CA PRO A 197 -11.28 -8.40 1.09
C PRO A 197 -12.07 -9.26 2.08
N GLN A 198 -12.93 -10.17 1.62
CA GLN A 198 -13.69 -11.05 2.52
C GLN A 198 -12.79 -11.92 3.39
N VAL A 199 -11.76 -12.54 2.80
CA VAL A 199 -10.77 -13.35 3.54
C VAL A 199 -10.07 -12.49 4.60
N MET A 200 -9.54 -11.33 4.21
CA MET A 200 -8.79 -10.49 5.13
C MET A 200 -9.67 -9.84 6.19
N GLN A 201 -10.91 -9.47 5.87
CA GLN A 201 -11.87 -8.96 6.85
C GLN A 201 -12.20 -9.99 7.93
N SER A 202 -12.20 -11.29 7.59
CA SER A 202 -12.37 -12.33 8.62
C SER A 202 -11.18 -12.47 9.56
N ILE A 203 -9.99 -12.01 9.13
CA ILE A 203 -8.74 -12.08 9.90
C ILE A 203 -8.51 -10.78 10.69
N LEU A 204 -8.83 -9.63 10.09
CA LEU A 204 -8.62 -8.28 10.62
C LEU A 204 -9.94 -7.48 10.60
N PRO A 205 -10.93 -7.83 11.44
CA PRO A 205 -12.31 -7.32 11.32
C PRO A 205 -12.47 -5.83 11.63
N ASP A 206 -11.57 -5.23 12.42
CA ASP A 206 -11.64 -3.82 12.83
C ASP A 206 -10.60 -2.94 12.11
N CYS A 207 -9.79 -3.54 11.23
CA CYS A 207 -8.74 -2.84 10.51
C CYS A 207 -9.28 -2.26 9.19
N PRO A 208 -9.06 -0.97 8.89
CA PRO A 208 -9.21 -0.44 7.54
C PRO A 208 -8.28 -1.18 6.57
N LEU A 209 -8.85 -1.90 5.60
CA LEU A 209 -8.13 -2.67 4.59
C LEU A 209 -8.15 -1.96 3.24
N GLN A 210 -6.97 -1.84 2.63
CA GLN A 210 -6.78 -1.35 1.27
C GLN A 210 -6.20 -2.47 0.41
N PHE A 211 -6.65 -2.56 -0.84
CA PHE A 211 -6.21 -3.59 -1.77
C PHE A 211 -5.79 -2.97 -3.10
N SER A 212 -4.77 -3.57 -3.70
CA SER A 212 -4.39 -3.26 -5.08
C SER A 212 -3.71 -4.44 -5.74
N ASN A 213 -3.44 -4.31 -7.03
CA ASN A 213 -2.47 -5.11 -7.73
C ASN A 213 -1.05 -4.85 -7.16
N ASP A 214 -0.16 -5.85 -7.24
CA ASP A 214 1.24 -5.78 -6.80
C ASP A 214 2.04 -4.67 -7.51
N SER A 215 1.70 -4.37 -8.77
CA SER A 215 2.32 -3.25 -9.51
C SER A 215 2.19 -1.88 -8.81
N VAL A 216 1.15 -1.67 -8.00
CA VAL A 216 0.93 -0.41 -7.26
C VAL A 216 1.91 -0.27 -6.09
N ALA A 217 2.18 -1.36 -5.35
CA ALA A 217 3.22 -1.40 -4.33
C ALA A 217 4.60 -1.16 -4.95
N GLY A 218 4.88 -1.79 -6.10
CA GLY A 218 6.11 -1.57 -6.85
C GLY A 218 6.30 -0.11 -7.24
N TRP A 219 5.26 0.54 -7.75
CA TRP A 219 5.26 1.98 -8.03
C TRP A 219 5.47 2.83 -6.80
N CYS A 220 4.71 2.56 -5.73
CA CYS A 220 4.79 3.35 -4.50
C CYS A 220 6.16 3.22 -3.84
N GLY A 221 6.75 2.02 -3.80
CA GLY A 221 8.09 1.82 -3.27
C GLY A 221 9.15 2.51 -4.13
N SER A 222 9.02 2.41 -5.44
CA SER A 222 9.98 3.00 -6.38
C SER A 222 9.99 4.53 -6.35
N LEU A 223 8.82 5.16 -6.30
CA LEU A 223 8.65 6.63 -6.38
C LEU A 223 8.23 7.25 -5.04
N ALA A 224 8.25 6.49 -3.95
CA ALA A 224 7.82 6.91 -2.61
C ALA A 224 6.45 7.59 -2.62
N GLY A 225 5.49 6.97 -3.31
CA GLY A 225 4.10 7.43 -3.42
C GLY A 225 3.86 8.73 -4.20
N ARG A 226 4.87 9.23 -4.92
CA ARG A 226 4.80 10.45 -5.73
C ARG A 226 4.42 10.15 -7.19
N PRO A 227 3.82 11.10 -7.92
CA PRO A 227 3.45 10.92 -9.33
C PRO A 227 4.63 10.49 -10.20
N GLY A 228 4.34 9.67 -11.20
CA GLY A 228 5.32 9.10 -12.12
C GLY A 228 4.97 7.67 -12.50
N ILE A 229 5.91 7.00 -13.18
CA ILE A 229 5.74 5.68 -13.77
C ILE A 229 6.78 4.72 -13.18
N ASN A 230 6.40 3.50 -12.86
CA ASN A 230 7.32 2.42 -12.54
C ASN A 230 7.19 1.29 -13.56
N ILE A 231 8.33 0.89 -14.14
CA ILE A 231 8.42 -0.24 -15.06
C ILE A 231 9.01 -1.43 -14.31
N VAL A 232 8.27 -2.53 -14.26
CA VAL A 232 8.74 -3.80 -13.73
C VAL A 232 9.15 -4.70 -14.89
N ALA A 233 10.37 -5.22 -14.88
CA ALA A 233 10.87 -6.21 -15.83
C ALA A 233 11.59 -7.35 -15.08
N GLY A 234 10.81 -8.37 -14.71
CA GLY A 234 11.27 -9.60 -14.06
C GLY A 234 11.01 -10.81 -14.94
N THR A 235 10.38 -11.86 -14.38
CA THR A 235 9.90 -12.99 -15.17
C THR A 235 8.96 -12.52 -16.28
N GLY A 236 7.99 -11.67 -15.95
CA GLY A 236 7.18 -10.90 -16.90
C GLY A 236 7.53 -9.41 -16.85
N SER A 237 6.77 -8.58 -17.56
CA SER A 237 6.93 -7.13 -17.54
C SER A 237 5.59 -6.42 -17.46
N VAL A 238 5.54 -5.32 -16.72
CA VAL A 238 4.36 -4.47 -16.56
C VAL A 238 4.81 -3.07 -16.17
N ALA A 239 4.10 -2.05 -16.63
CA ALA A 239 4.28 -0.69 -16.16
C ALA A 239 3.02 -0.20 -15.45
N TYR A 240 3.20 0.55 -14.38
CA TYR A 240 2.13 1.25 -13.66
C TYR A 240 2.53 2.71 -13.45
N GLY A 241 1.60 3.64 -13.63
CA GLY A 241 1.82 5.03 -13.33
C GLY A 241 0.62 5.70 -12.70
N GLN A 242 0.89 6.76 -11.95
CA GLN A 242 -0.11 7.65 -11.36
C GLN A 242 0.29 9.11 -11.58
N ASP A 243 -0.68 9.96 -11.92
CA ASP A 243 -0.48 11.40 -12.08
C ASP A 243 -0.75 12.19 -10.78
N SER A 244 -0.53 13.51 -10.82
CA SER A 244 -0.74 14.39 -9.66
C SER A 244 -2.20 14.54 -9.24
N ALA A 245 -3.15 14.19 -10.10
CA ALA A 245 -4.58 14.17 -9.78
C ALA A 245 -5.00 12.81 -9.16
N GLY A 246 -4.10 11.83 -9.13
CA GLY A 246 -4.36 10.49 -8.62
C GLY A 246 -4.93 9.53 -9.67
N ASN A 247 -5.05 9.94 -10.94
CA ASN A 247 -5.43 9.01 -12.00
C ASN A 247 -4.32 7.99 -12.21
N ALA A 248 -4.67 6.76 -12.52
CA ALA A 248 -3.72 5.67 -12.68
C ALA A 248 -3.92 4.91 -13.99
N SER A 249 -2.83 4.37 -14.52
CA SER A 249 -2.84 3.50 -15.70
C SER A 249 -1.84 2.36 -15.51
N ARG A 250 -2.21 1.17 -16.00
CA ARG A 250 -1.40 -0.04 -16.05
C ARG A 250 -1.29 -0.49 -17.51
N VAL A 251 -0.07 -0.71 -17.99
CA VAL A 251 0.22 -1.14 -19.37
C VAL A 251 1.14 -2.36 -19.34
N GLY A 252 0.93 -3.30 -20.25
CA GLY A 252 1.67 -4.57 -20.29
C GLY A 252 1.13 -5.60 -19.28
N GLY A 253 1.91 -6.62 -18.97
CA GLY A 253 1.56 -7.66 -18.00
C GLY A 253 0.36 -8.50 -18.41
N TRP A 254 0.29 -8.88 -19.69
CA TRP A 254 -0.85 -9.64 -20.25
C TRP A 254 -0.63 -11.14 -20.22
N SER A 255 0.60 -11.59 -20.51
CA SER A 255 0.89 -13.02 -20.61
C SER A 255 2.37 -13.31 -20.76
N LEU A 256 2.88 -14.17 -19.87
CA LEU A 256 4.20 -14.79 -20.02
C LEU A 256 4.34 -15.63 -21.29
N PHE A 257 3.23 -16.06 -21.90
CA PHE A 257 3.25 -16.94 -23.07
C PHE A 257 3.46 -16.18 -24.38
N PHE A 258 2.72 -15.08 -24.59
CA PHE A 258 2.72 -14.34 -25.87
C PHE A 258 3.01 -12.84 -25.76
N ALA A 259 3.04 -12.27 -24.55
CA ALA A 259 3.29 -10.85 -24.31
C ALA A 259 4.50 -10.68 -23.36
N ASP A 260 4.47 -9.72 -22.44
CA ASP A 260 5.51 -9.40 -21.46
C ASP A 260 6.82 -8.98 -22.14
N GLU A 261 6.67 -8.12 -23.15
CA GLU A 261 7.74 -7.55 -23.94
C GLU A 261 8.77 -6.84 -23.06
N GLY A 262 10.04 -7.05 -23.39
CA GLY A 262 11.17 -6.55 -22.60
C GLY A 262 11.46 -7.31 -21.31
N SER A 263 10.64 -8.25 -20.85
CA SER A 263 10.94 -9.08 -19.65
C SER A 263 12.10 -10.08 -19.84
N CYS A 264 12.54 -10.73 -18.75
CA CYS A 264 13.50 -11.85 -18.84
C CYS A 264 12.94 -13.01 -19.69
N SER A 265 11.65 -13.35 -19.55
CA SER A 265 11.04 -14.42 -20.36
C SER A 265 10.95 -14.04 -21.83
N TRP A 266 10.72 -12.75 -22.14
CA TRP A 266 10.76 -12.26 -23.51
C TRP A 266 12.16 -12.33 -24.10
N VAL A 267 13.18 -11.84 -23.39
CA VAL A 267 14.59 -11.92 -23.82
C VAL A 267 15.00 -13.37 -24.07
N ALA A 268 14.60 -14.31 -23.19
CA ALA A 268 14.83 -15.74 -23.38
C ALA A 268 14.15 -16.28 -24.65
N ARG A 269 12.88 -15.92 -24.92
CA ARG A 269 12.16 -16.33 -26.15
C ARG A 269 12.81 -15.79 -27.42
N GLN A 270 13.32 -14.56 -27.39
CA GLN A 270 14.07 -14.00 -28.51
C GLN A 270 15.37 -14.79 -28.76
N MET A 271 16.09 -15.16 -27.69
CA MET A 271 17.27 -16.02 -27.82
C MET A 271 16.93 -17.43 -28.31
N ILE A 272 15.86 -18.05 -27.82
CA ILE A 272 15.40 -19.37 -28.32
C ILE A 272 15.19 -19.32 -29.82
N THR A 273 14.51 -18.27 -30.31
CA THR A 273 14.27 -18.07 -31.73
C THR A 273 15.58 -17.92 -32.51
N GLU A 274 16.53 -17.17 -31.97
CA GLU A 274 17.84 -16.96 -32.58
C GLU A 274 18.69 -18.24 -32.59
N PHE A 275 18.76 -18.97 -31.47
CA PHE A 275 19.46 -20.24 -31.37
C PHE A 275 18.96 -21.25 -32.40
N VAL A 276 17.64 -21.41 -32.54
CA VAL A 276 17.07 -22.37 -33.50
C VAL A 276 17.47 -22.01 -34.94
N LYS A 277 17.48 -20.72 -35.29
CA LYS A 277 17.98 -20.23 -36.59
C LYS A 277 19.48 -20.47 -36.80
N GLN A 278 20.28 -20.50 -35.73
CA GLN A 278 21.71 -20.80 -35.84
C GLN A 278 21.97 -22.32 -35.91
N ALA A 279 21.14 -23.11 -35.23
CA ALA A 279 21.21 -24.57 -35.24
C ALA A 279 20.86 -25.14 -36.62
N ASP A 280 19.85 -24.59 -37.29
CA ASP A 280 19.43 -25.03 -38.64
C ASP A 280 20.24 -24.39 -39.79
N GLY A 281 21.15 -23.46 -39.49
CA GLY A 281 22.01 -22.80 -40.47
C GLY A 281 21.35 -21.64 -41.22
N ARG A 282 20.15 -21.19 -40.83
CA ARG A 282 19.53 -19.96 -41.38
C ARG A 282 20.31 -18.70 -41.00
N HIS A 283 20.89 -18.68 -39.81
CA HIS A 283 21.77 -17.63 -39.30
C HIS A 283 23.17 -18.21 -38.98
N PRO A 284 24.25 -17.41 -39.06
CA PRO A 284 25.57 -17.85 -38.66
C PRO A 284 25.62 -18.13 -37.14
N ARG A 285 26.36 -19.17 -36.75
CA ARG A 285 26.60 -19.47 -35.33
C ARG A 285 27.42 -18.35 -34.67
N SER A 286 27.10 -18.08 -33.41
CA SER A 286 27.61 -16.96 -32.63
C SER A 286 27.77 -17.34 -31.15
N ALA A 287 28.08 -16.38 -30.28
CA ALA A 287 28.23 -16.66 -28.85
C ALA A 287 26.91 -17.15 -28.24
N ILE A 288 25.75 -16.70 -28.73
CA ILE A 288 24.44 -17.27 -28.30
C ILE A 288 24.42 -18.79 -28.45
N TYR A 289 24.86 -19.30 -29.60
CA TYR A 289 24.87 -20.74 -29.87
C TYR A 289 25.79 -21.48 -28.91
N GLU A 290 26.99 -20.96 -28.68
CA GLU A 290 27.98 -21.56 -27.79
C GLU A 290 27.54 -21.54 -26.33
N GLU A 291 27.08 -20.39 -25.84
CA GLU A 291 26.65 -20.20 -24.45
C GLU A 291 25.46 -21.09 -24.09
N LEU A 292 24.47 -21.21 -24.99
CA LEU A 292 23.32 -22.08 -24.73
C LEU A 292 23.72 -23.54 -24.72
N ARG A 293 24.59 -23.95 -25.67
CA ARG A 293 25.06 -25.33 -25.72
C ARG A 293 25.83 -25.71 -24.47
N GLN A 294 26.65 -24.78 -23.96
CA GLN A 294 27.40 -24.95 -22.74
C GLN A 294 26.49 -24.99 -21.50
N GLU A 295 25.58 -24.02 -21.35
CA GLU A 295 24.64 -23.93 -20.21
C GLU A 295 23.87 -25.24 -20.01
N LEU A 296 23.38 -25.82 -21.12
CA LEU A 296 22.52 -26.99 -21.08
C LEU A 296 23.28 -28.30 -21.35
N SER A 297 24.61 -28.22 -21.53
CA SER A 297 25.46 -29.36 -21.90
C SER A 297 24.91 -30.19 -23.08
N ILE A 298 24.31 -29.51 -24.07
CA ILE A 298 23.67 -30.19 -25.21
C ILE A 298 24.69 -30.59 -26.27
N THR A 299 24.76 -31.90 -26.53
CA THR A 299 25.64 -32.51 -27.53
C THR A 299 25.03 -32.53 -28.93
N HIS A 300 23.69 -32.46 -29.02
CA HIS A 300 22.92 -32.43 -30.26
C HIS A 300 21.84 -31.35 -30.19
N ASP A 301 21.76 -30.50 -31.21
CA ASP A 301 20.95 -29.27 -31.17
C ASP A 301 19.45 -29.54 -30.97
N LEU A 302 18.91 -30.64 -31.53
CA LEU A 302 17.50 -31.02 -31.33
C LEU A 302 17.16 -31.38 -29.87
N TYR A 303 18.15 -31.71 -29.02
CA TYR A 303 17.90 -31.93 -27.60
C TYR A 303 17.41 -30.66 -26.90
N PHE A 304 17.71 -29.48 -27.44
CA PHE A 304 17.17 -28.24 -26.90
C PHE A 304 15.64 -28.18 -27.02
N SER A 305 15.08 -28.64 -28.14
CA SER A 305 13.62 -28.73 -28.29
C SER A 305 13.00 -29.67 -27.26
N GLY A 306 13.67 -30.78 -26.95
CA GLY A 306 13.25 -31.69 -25.89
C GLY A 306 13.29 -31.01 -24.52
N TYR A 307 14.38 -30.32 -24.21
CA TYR A 307 14.56 -29.57 -22.96
C TYR A 307 13.45 -28.53 -22.74
N LEU A 308 13.10 -27.76 -23.78
CA LEU A 308 12.02 -26.78 -23.71
C LEU A 308 10.67 -27.43 -23.35
N GLN A 309 10.37 -28.59 -23.95
CA GLN A 309 9.10 -29.28 -23.72
C GLN A 309 9.01 -29.96 -22.36
N THR A 310 10.12 -30.53 -21.86
CA THR A 310 10.12 -31.34 -20.63
C THR A 310 10.42 -30.54 -19.37
N ASN A 311 11.22 -29.47 -19.46
CA ASN A 311 11.63 -28.69 -18.29
C ASN A 311 11.03 -27.29 -18.27
N VAL A 312 11.03 -26.59 -19.41
CA VAL A 312 10.70 -25.16 -19.45
C VAL A 312 9.20 -24.87 -19.60
N ARG A 313 8.47 -25.75 -20.29
CA ARG A 313 7.07 -25.51 -20.69
C ARG A 313 6.13 -25.08 -19.55
N GLN A 314 6.34 -25.60 -18.34
CA GLN A 314 5.53 -25.30 -17.15
C GLN A 314 6.31 -24.54 -16.07
N ASP A 315 7.52 -24.08 -16.38
CA ASP A 315 8.38 -23.36 -15.44
C ASP A 315 8.86 -22.04 -16.07
N SER A 316 8.04 -21.00 -15.87
CA SER A 316 8.35 -19.65 -16.33
C SER A 316 9.59 -19.05 -15.66
N SER A 317 9.93 -19.52 -14.45
CA SER A 317 11.15 -19.07 -13.76
C SER A 317 12.39 -19.65 -14.44
N LEU A 318 12.33 -20.91 -14.89
CA LEU A 318 13.40 -21.51 -15.69
C LEU A 318 13.53 -20.86 -17.06
N LEU A 319 12.41 -20.52 -17.72
CA LEU A 319 12.44 -19.74 -18.96
C LEU A 319 13.15 -18.39 -18.75
N ALA A 320 12.74 -17.62 -17.74
CA ALA A 320 13.33 -16.33 -17.43
C ALA A 320 14.83 -16.42 -17.12
N LYS A 321 15.29 -17.48 -16.45
CA LYS A 321 16.73 -17.71 -16.18
C LYS A 321 17.58 -17.84 -17.43
N LEU A 322 17.01 -18.29 -18.55
CA LEU A 322 17.74 -18.37 -19.83
C LEU A 322 18.16 -16.99 -20.37
N GLN A 323 17.60 -15.89 -19.85
CA GLN A 323 18.12 -14.54 -20.14
C GLN A 323 19.60 -14.37 -19.73
N LEU A 324 20.09 -15.11 -18.74
CA LEU A 324 21.50 -15.07 -18.34
C LEU A 324 22.44 -15.61 -19.43
N VAL A 325 21.97 -16.55 -20.25
CA VAL A 325 22.70 -17.02 -21.45
C VAL A 325 22.88 -15.87 -22.44
N VAL A 326 21.82 -15.08 -22.65
CA VAL A 326 21.83 -13.90 -23.52
C VAL A 326 22.76 -12.83 -22.97
N LEU A 327 22.78 -12.63 -21.65
CA LEU A 327 23.68 -11.70 -20.98
C LEU A 327 25.15 -12.06 -21.26
N ARG A 328 25.54 -13.32 -21.07
CA ARG A 328 26.92 -13.78 -21.34
C ARG A 328 27.29 -13.62 -22.81
N ALA A 329 26.38 -13.94 -23.72
CA ALA A 329 26.60 -13.71 -25.16
C ALA A 329 26.80 -12.22 -25.48
N ALA A 330 25.97 -11.33 -24.92
CA ALA A 330 26.10 -9.89 -25.11
C ALA A 330 27.43 -9.35 -24.55
N GLN A 331 27.87 -9.84 -23.37
CA GLN A 331 29.15 -9.49 -22.78
C GLN A 331 30.36 -9.95 -23.62
N ARG A 332 30.17 -10.99 -24.45
CA ARG A 332 31.15 -11.45 -25.44
C ARG A 332 31.10 -10.66 -26.76
N GLY A 333 30.28 -9.62 -26.85
CA GLY A 333 30.15 -8.77 -28.04
C GLY A 333 29.24 -9.35 -29.12
N ASP A 334 28.37 -10.31 -28.79
CA ASP A 334 27.44 -10.90 -29.74
C ASP A 334 26.40 -9.88 -30.24
N PRO A 335 26.34 -9.58 -31.55
CA PRO A 335 25.48 -8.53 -32.07
C PRO A 335 23.99 -8.89 -31.96
N ALA A 336 23.62 -10.18 -32.05
CA ALA A 336 22.23 -10.60 -31.90
C ALA A 336 21.78 -10.47 -30.44
N ALA A 337 22.63 -10.86 -29.49
CA ALA A 337 22.35 -10.72 -28.06
C ALA A 337 22.22 -9.25 -27.64
N ILE A 338 23.14 -8.40 -28.07
CA ILE A 338 23.08 -6.94 -27.86
C ILE A 338 21.78 -6.38 -28.46
N GLY A 339 21.46 -6.76 -29.70
CA GLY A 339 20.21 -6.35 -30.36
C GLY A 339 18.94 -6.77 -29.63
N ILE A 340 18.94 -7.92 -28.94
CA ILE A 340 17.81 -8.35 -28.11
C ILE A 340 17.60 -7.41 -26.92
N TYR A 341 18.66 -6.99 -26.22
CA TYR A 341 18.54 -6.04 -25.10
C TYR A 341 18.15 -4.63 -25.55
N HIS A 342 18.63 -4.19 -26.72
CA HIS A 342 18.16 -2.93 -27.32
C HIS A 342 16.66 -2.94 -27.57
N ARG A 343 16.13 -3.99 -28.20
CA ARG A 343 14.68 -4.12 -28.39
C ARG A 343 13.93 -4.24 -27.07
N ALA A 344 14.48 -4.96 -26.08
CA ALA A 344 13.87 -5.01 -24.75
C ALA A 344 13.72 -3.60 -24.15
N ALA A 345 14.75 -2.76 -24.24
CA ALA A 345 14.68 -1.36 -23.78
C ALA A 345 13.62 -0.54 -24.53
N GLU A 346 13.46 -0.73 -25.84
CA GLU A 346 12.44 -0.07 -26.65
C GLU A 346 11.03 -0.45 -26.19
N GLU A 347 10.75 -1.75 -26.04
CA GLU A 347 9.46 -2.27 -25.57
C GLU A 347 9.08 -1.73 -24.18
N LEU A 348 10.05 -1.70 -23.25
CA LEU A 348 9.84 -1.14 -21.91
C LEU A 348 9.55 0.38 -21.95
N THR A 349 10.18 1.10 -22.88
CA THR A 349 9.96 2.55 -23.07
C THR A 349 8.62 2.83 -23.73
N GLU A 350 8.17 1.97 -24.63
CA GLU A 350 6.86 2.05 -25.27
C GLU A 350 5.73 1.95 -24.22
N MET A 351 5.86 1.04 -23.24
CA MET A 351 4.91 0.96 -22.12
C MET A 351 4.82 2.27 -21.32
N ALA A 352 5.94 2.90 -20.99
CA ALA A 352 5.93 4.20 -20.30
C ALA A 352 5.32 5.31 -21.15
N THR A 353 5.60 5.30 -22.46
CA THR A 353 5.02 6.25 -23.41
C THR A 353 3.50 6.12 -23.49
N ALA A 354 2.98 4.89 -23.52
CA ALA A 354 1.55 4.61 -23.50
C ALA A 354 0.88 5.12 -22.20
N ILE A 355 1.51 4.92 -21.04
CA ILE A 355 1.01 5.46 -19.77
C ILE A 355 0.99 6.99 -19.79
N ARG A 356 2.07 7.63 -20.25
CA ARG A 356 2.14 9.09 -20.38
C ARG A 356 1.01 9.67 -21.23
N GLN A 357 0.58 8.96 -22.28
CA GLN A 357 -0.53 9.40 -23.14
C GLN A 357 -1.91 9.25 -22.48
N GLN A 358 -2.05 8.34 -21.52
CA GLN A 358 -3.31 8.09 -20.81
C GLN A 358 -3.49 8.96 -19.56
N LEU A 359 -2.39 9.50 -19.02
CA LEU A 359 -2.36 10.27 -17.79
C LEU A 359 -2.09 11.75 -18.04
N THR A 360 -2.45 12.61 -17.09
CA THR A 360 -2.26 14.06 -17.21
C THR A 360 -0.98 14.49 -16.50
N PHE A 361 0.12 14.55 -17.24
CA PHE A 361 1.35 15.21 -16.79
C PHE A 361 1.39 16.65 -17.33
N SER A 362 1.84 17.62 -16.53
CA SER A 362 1.78 19.02 -16.93
C SER A 362 2.69 19.28 -18.14
N ALA A 363 2.29 20.19 -19.03
CA ALA A 363 3.12 20.54 -20.19
C ALA A 363 4.48 21.09 -19.73
N GLY A 364 5.58 20.45 -20.17
CA GLY A 364 6.95 20.81 -19.77
C GLY A 364 7.43 20.16 -18.47
N GLU A 365 6.61 19.36 -17.81
CA GLU A 365 7.01 18.55 -16.65
C GLU A 365 7.74 17.30 -17.13
N THR A 366 8.96 17.10 -16.65
CA THR A 366 9.69 15.85 -16.85
C THR A 366 8.97 14.74 -16.09
N VAL A 367 8.57 13.67 -16.77
CA VAL A 367 7.85 12.55 -16.14
C VAL A 367 8.87 11.63 -15.45
N PRO A 368 8.82 11.47 -14.11
CA PRO A 368 9.68 10.54 -13.42
C PRO A 368 9.34 9.10 -13.82
N VAL A 369 10.34 8.34 -14.22
CA VAL A 369 10.24 6.91 -14.48
C VAL A 369 11.20 6.20 -13.56
N SER A 370 10.72 5.22 -12.81
CA SER A 370 11.56 4.28 -12.07
C SER A 370 11.45 2.89 -12.69
N TYR A 371 12.36 2.02 -12.30
CA TYR A 371 12.45 0.67 -12.82
C TYR A 371 12.77 -0.34 -11.71
N SER A 372 12.29 -1.57 -11.89
CA SER A 372 12.52 -2.67 -10.95
C SER A 372 12.41 -4.03 -11.64
N GLY A 373 12.93 -5.08 -11.01
CA GLY A 373 12.88 -6.44 -11.55
C GLY A 373 14.24 -6.99 -11.99
N GLY A 374 14.28 -8.30 -12.20
CA GLY A 374 15.51 -9.06 -12.42
C GLY A 374 16.26 -8.71 -13.70
N LEU A 375 15.58 -8.21 -14.74
CA LEU A 375 16.23 -7.87 -16.01
C LEU A 375 17.29 -6.78 -15.82
N PHE A 376 17.01 -5.77 -15.01
CA PHE A 376 17.91 -4.64 -14.79
C PHE A 376 19.22 -5.05 -14.09
N ARG A 377 19.30 -6.27 -13.54
CA ARG A 377 20.56 -6.87 -13.04
C ARG A 377 21.53 -7.27 -14.16
N ALA A 378 21.10 -7.21 -15.43
CA ALA A 378 22.01 -7.27 -16.58
C ALA A 378 22.94 -6.05 -16.69
N GLY A 379 22.75 -5.05 -15.81
CA GLY A 379 23.63 -3.90 -15.70
C GLY A 379 23.66 -3.07 -16.99
N GLU A 380 24.83 -2.61 -17.39
CA GLU A 380 24.99 -1.72 -18.54
C GLU A 380 24.49 -2.30 -19.86
N VAL A 381 24.39 -3.63 -19.98
CA VAL A 381 23.85 -4.29 -21.18
C VAL A 381 22.39 -3.90 -21.44
N ILE A 382 21.58 -3.69 -20.40
CA ILE A 382 20.20 -3.17 -20.52
C ILE A 382 20.11 -1.69 -20.15
N MET A 383 20.88 -1.22 -19.16
CA MET A 383 20.76 0.15 -18.65
C MET A 383 21.22 1.20 -19.66
N THR A 384 22.26 0.94 -20.46
CA THR A 384 22.69 1.87 -21.51
C THR A 384 21.60 2.09 -22.57
N PRO A 385 21.06 1.05 -23.25
CA PRO A 385 20.00 1.27 -24.24
C PRO A 385 18.70 1.79 -23.62
N PHE A 386 18.38 1.38 -22.39
CA PHE A 386 17.19 1.85 -21.68
C PHE A 386 17.26 3.34 -21.34
N ARG A 387 18.38 3.84 -20.79
CA ARG A 387 18.60 5.27 -20.56
C ARG A 387 18.49 6.07 -21.86
N ALA A 388 19.11 5.60 -22.93
CA ALA A 388 19.04 6.28 -24.23
C ALA A 388 17.60 6.37 -24.79
N CYS A 389 16.77 5.35 -24.57
CA CYS A 389 15.36 5.39 -24.97
C CYS A 389 14.54 6.34 -24.09
N MET A 390 14.77 6.35 -22.78
CA MET A 390 14.11 7.26 -21.85
C MET A 390 14.43 8.72 -22.14
N ASP A 391 15.71 9.03 -22.38
CA ASP A 391 16.16 10.38 -22.74
C ASP A 391 15.50 10.87 -24.04
N ARG A 392 15.42 10.00 -25.05
CA ARG A 392 14.76 10.30 -26.33
C ARG A 392 13.29 10.67 -26.16
N GLU A 393 12.62 10.01 -25.23
CA GLU A 393 11.22 10.28 -24.89
C GLU A 393 11.05 11.36 -23.83
N SER A 394 12.12 12.05 -23.39
CA SER A 394 12.06 13.10 -22.35
C SER A 394 11.53 12.61 -20.99
N PHE A 395 11.79 11.35 -20.65
CA PHE A 395 11.59 10.82 -19.30
C PHE A 395 12.80 11.11 -18.42
N VAL A 396 12.59 11.21 -17.11
CA VAL A 396 13.68 11.26 -16.13
C VAL A 396 13.74 9.94 -15.39
N LEU A 397 14.80 9.18 -15.64
CA LEU A 397 15.00 7.89 -15.04
C LEU A 397 15.54 8.05 -13.60
N ASN A 398 14.83 7.47 -12.64
CA ASN A 398 15.20 7.44 -11.23
C ASN A 398 15.45 6.00 -10.78
N GLU A 399 16.39 5.83 -9.87
CA GLU A 399 16.56 4.55 -9.17
C GLU A 399 15.38 4.32 -8.21
N PRO A 400 14.95 3.05 -8.03
CA PRO A 400 13.88 2.73 -7.10
C PRO A 400 14.32 3.07 -5.67
N ARG A 401 13.53 3.90 -4.98
CA ARG A 401 13.86 4.36 -3.63
C ARG A 401 13.69 3.28 -2.56
N TYR A 402 12.61 2.51 -2.64
CA TYR A 402 12.28 1.47 -1.67
C TYR A 402 11.82 0.17 -2.34
N SER A 403 11.76 -0.91 -1.55
CA SER A 403 11.16 -2.18 -1.96
C SER A 403 9.63 -2.06 -2.11
N PRO A 404 8.99 -2.97 -2.88
CA PRO A 404 7.53 -2.96 -3.01
C PRO A 404 6.79 -3.11 -1.67
N VAL A 405 7.28 -3.93 -0.72
CA VAL A 405 6.64 -4.05 0.60
C VAL A 405 6.68 -2.75 1.41
N LEU A 406 7.75 -1.94 1.27
CA LEU A 406 7.79 -0.58 1.82
C LEU A 406 6.82 0.35 1.08
N GLY A 407 6.63 0.16 -0.22
CA GLY A 407 5.56 0.81 -0.98
C GLY A 407 4.17 0.51 -0.42
N ALA A 408 3.89 -0.77 -0.14
CA ALA A 408 2.64 -1.17 0.51
C ALA A 408 2.49 -0.51 1.89
N LEU A 409 3.56 -0.42 2.68
CA LEU A 409 3.55 0.26 3.97
C LEU A 409 3.25 1.76 3.85
N ILE A 410 3.86 2.47 2.88
CA ILE A 410 3.58 3.89 2.61
C ILE A 410 2.10 4.08 2.22
N LEU A 411 1.53 3.18 1.44
CA LEU A 411 0.11 3.20 1.08
C LEU A 411 -0.80 2.93 2.30
N ALA A 412 -0.41 2.01 3.18
CA ALA A 412 -1.13 1.77 4.45
C ALA A 412 -1.12 3.01 5.36
N ALA A 413 -0.02 3.78 5.36
CA ALA A 413 0.11 5.02 6.12
C ALA A 413 -0.59 6.23 5.50
N ARG A 414 -1.07 6.12 4.25
CA ARG A 414 -1.69 7.23 3.51
C ARG A 414 -2.96 7.70 4.24
N GLY A 415 -3.02 8.99 4.54
CA GLY A 415 -4.13 9.61 5.29
C GLY A 415 -3.92 9.64 6.81
N PHE A 416 -2.88 8.95 7.31
CA PHE A 416 -2.44 9.02 8.70
C PHE A 416 -1.13 9.82 8.84
N LEU A 417 -0.22 9.67 7.86
CA LEU A 417 1.05 10.39 7.80
C LEU A 417 1.10 11.32 6.57
N SER A 418 1.80 12.43 6.70
CA SER A 418 2.25 13.24 5.56
C SER A 418 3.27 12.47 4.70
N LEU A 419 3.54 12.96 3.49
CA LEU A 419 4.58 12.35 2.62
C LEU A 419 5.97 12.39 3.27
N GLU A 420 6.29 13.46 4.01
CA GLU A 420 7.58 13.60 4.70
C GLU A 420 7.70 12.61 5.88
N GLU A 421 6.63 12.43 6.65
CA GLU A 421 6.59 11.46 7.74
C GLU A 421 6.64 10.02 7.21
N SER A 422 5.95 9.75 6.08
CA SER A 422 5.97 8.44 5.43
C SER A 422 7.35 8.09 4.89
N ASP A 423 8.05 9.06 4.30
CA ASP A 423 9.44 8.91 3.88
C ASP A 423 10.35 8.61 5.08
N ALA A 424 10.23 9.38 6.16
CA ALA A 424 11.06 9.17 7.35
C ALA A 424 10.80 7.81 8.03
N MET A 425 9.54 7.37 8.04
CA MET A 425 9.15 6.01 8.48
C MET A 425 9.79 4.95 7.58
N ALA A 426 9.68 5.08 6.26
CA ALA A 426 10.22 4.13 5.29
C ALA A 426 11.76 4.06 5.36
N ASP A 427 12.46 5.19 5.47
CA ASP A 427 13.91 5.26 5.59
C ASP A 427 14.41 4.51 6.85
N ARG A 428 13.78 4.74 8.01
CA ARG A 428 14.13 4.04 9.27
C ARG A 428 13.79 2.56 9.22
N THR A 429 12.70 2.20 8.55
CA THR A 429 12.30 0.79 8.35
C THR A 429 13.30 0.08 7.44
N ALA A 430 13.67 0.68 6.31
CA ALA A 430 14.62 0.14 5.36
C ALA A 430 16.00 -0.12 5.98
N ALA A 431 16.48 0.81 6.82
CA ALA A 431 17.73 0.64 7.56
C ALA A 431 17.72 -0.63 8.43
N GLN A 432 16.62 -0.89 9.16
CA GLN A 432 16.49 -2.09 9.99
C GLN A 432 16.47 -3.38 9.16
N LEU A 433 15.77 -3.39 8.02
CA LEU A 433 15.70 -4.55 7.12
C LEU A 433 17.06 -4.90 6.51
N THR A 434 17.93 -3.91 6.25
CA THR A 434 19.30 -4.17 5.77
C THR A 434 20.25 -4.69 6.85
N THR A 435 19.98 -4.37 8.12
CA THR A 435 20.80 -4.81 9.27
C THR A 435 20.36 -6.13 9.88
N ALA A 436 19.15 -6.60 9.58
CA ALA A 436 18.66 -7.87 10.08
C ALA A 436 19.41 -9.03 9.40
N PRO A 437 20.03 -9.97 10.14
CA PRO A 437 20.58 -11.17 9.54
C PRO A 437 19.44 -11.91 8.83
N SER A 438 19.65 -12.25 7.56
CA SER A 438 18.71 -13.05 6.77
C SER A 438 18.36 -14.32 7.55
N VAL A 439 17.14 -14.38 8.08
CA VAL A 439 16.61 -15.60 8.71
C VAL A 439 16.46 -16.60 7.57
N GLN A 440 17.30 -17.63 7.62
CA GLN A 440 17.40 -18.71 6.62
C GLN A 440 16.14 -19.55 6.53
#